data_AF-A0A564YTG8-F1
#
_entry.id   AF-A0A564YTG8-F1
#
_cell.length_a   1.000
_cell.length_b   1.000
_cell.length_c   1.000
_cell.angle_alpha   90.00
_cell.angle_beta   90.00
_cell.angle_gamma   90.00
#
_symmetry.space_group_name_H-M   'P 1'
#
loop_
_entity.id
_entity.type
_entity.pdbx_description
1 polymer ?
#
loop_
_entity_poly.entity_id
_entity_poly.type
_entity_poly.pdbx_seq_one_letter_code
_entity_poly.pdbx_strand_id
1 'polypeptide(L)'
;FKAVALVSGGKDSVFSILECISQGHEVVALVNMQPPEAKNESKEIDSYMYQSVGAECVKYLADALNLPLYQAKIERTARCRSMKYEVCAEDEVEDLYDLLYTVKE
;
A
#
# COMPACT_ATOMS: atom_id res chain seq x y z
N PHE A 1 11.57 11.29 -12.85
CA PHE A 1 11.18 9.91 -13.23
C PHE A 1 9.70 9.71 -12.90
N LYS A 2 9.07 8.68 -13.45
CA LYS A 2 7.70 8.29 -13.07
C LYS A 2 7.74 7.30 -11.92
N ALA A 3 6.89 7.47 -10.93
CA ALA A 3 6.82 6.63 -9.75
C ALA A 3 5.39 6.34 -9.32
N VAL A 4 5.23 5.23 -8.62
CA VAL A 4 3.99 4.85 -7.94
C VAL A 4 4.20 5.12 -6.45
N ALA A 5 3.22 5.74 -5.80
CA ALA A 5 3.30 6.03 -4.37
C ALA A 5 2.54 4.97 -3.56
N LEU A 6 3.24 4.31 -2.64
CA LEU A 6 2.62 3.47 -1.62
C LEU A 6 2.00 4.40 -0.56
N VAL A 7 0.69 4.30 -0.36
CA VAL A 7 -0.05 5.16 0.56
C VAL A 7 -0.82 4.35 1.59
N SER A 8 -0.71 4.74 2.86
CA SER A 8 -1.45 4.10 3.96
C SER A 8 -2.65 4.92 4.45
N GLY A 9 -2.78 6.17 3.99
CA GLY A 9 -3.68 7.16 4.58
C GLY A 9 -3.04 7.94 5.75
N GLY A 10 -1.83 7.55 6.16
CA GLY A 10 -1.03 8.29 7.13
C GLY A 10 -0.23 9.46 6.53
N LYS A 11 0.12 10.43 7.38
CA LYS A 11 0.85 11.66 7.02
C LYS A 11 2.18 11.41 6.30
N ASP A 12 2.89 10.34 6.66
CA ASP A 12 4.26 10.09 6.19
C ASP A 12 4.27 9.68 4.70
N SER A 13 3.24 8.96 4.25
CA SER A 13 3.05 8.63 2.84
C SER A 13 2.73 9.87 1.99
N VAL A 14 1.92 10.79 2.52
CA VAL A 14 1.62 12.07 1.85
C VAL A 14 2.87 12.95 1.79
N PHE A 15 3.65 13.02 2.87
CA PHE A 15 4.92 13.73 2.87
C PHE A 15 5.89 13.16 1.83
N SER A 16 5.97 11.83 1.70
CA SER A 16 6.80 11.17 0.68
C SER A 16 6.38 11.53 -0.75
N ILE A 17 5.08 11.69 -1.01
CA ILE A 17 4.58 12.19 -2.30
C ILE A 17 5.04 13.62 -2.55
N LEU A 18 4.91 14.51 -1.55
CA LEU A 18 5.33 15.91 -1.67
C LEU A 18 6.83 16.02 -1.94
N GLU A 19 7.65 15.22 -1.27
CA GLU A 19 9.10 15.16 -1.51
C GLU A 19 9.44 14.60 -2.90
N CYS A 20 8.70 13.62 -3.40
CA CYS A 20 8.88 13.16 -4.78
C CYS A 20 8.62 14.30 -5.78
N ILE A 21 7.55 15.06 -5.57
CA ILE A 21 7.20 16.20 -6.43
C ILE A 21 8.25 17.30 -6.31
N SER A 22 8.73 17.62 -5.10
CA SER A 22 9.73 18.67 -4.86
C SER A 22 11.07 18.36 -5.58
N GLN A 23 11.41 17.08 -5.72
CA GLN A 23 12.59 16.61 -6.45
C GLN A 23 12.35 16.44 -7.97
N GLY A 24 11.21 16.89 -8.49
CA GLY A 24 10.88 16.85 -9.92
C GLY A 24 10.50 15.45 -10.42
N HIS A 25 9.95 14.60 -9.54
CA HIS A 25 9.42 13.30 -9.91
C HIS A 25 7.90 13.38 -10.11
N GLU A 26 7.40 12.53 -11.00
CA GLU A 26 5.99 12.45 -11.33
C GLU A 26 5.39 11.22 -10.65
N VAL A 27 4.47 11.43 -9.70
CA VAL A 27 3.70 10.35 -9.12
C VAL A 27 2.53 10.05 -10.05
N VAL A 28 2.50 8.86 -10.63
CA VAL A 28 1.54 8.49 -11.68
C VAL A 28 0.38 7.63 -11.18
N ALA A 29 0.52 7.03 -10.00
CA ALA A 29 -0.50 6.19 -9.38
C ALA A 29 -0.28 6.08 -7.88
N LEU A 30 -1.36 5.75 -7.17
CA LEU A 30 -1.35 5.41 -5.75
C LEU A 30 -1.61 3.91 -5.58
N VAL A 31 -0.93 3.29 -4.62
CA VAL A 31 -1.09 1.88 -4.28
C VAL A 31 -1.33 1.74 -2.78
N ASN A 32 -2.34 0.95 -2.40
CA ASN A 32 -2.65 0.69 -0.99
C ASN A 32 -3.09 -0.75 -0.77
N MET A 33 -2.56 -1.38 0.29
CA MET A 33 -3.00 -2.70 0.76
C MET A 33 -4.14 -2.54 1.77
N GLN A 34 -5.30 -3.08 1.44
CA GLN A 34 -6.48 -3.04 2.29
C GLN A 34 -6.46 -4.20 3.30
N PRO A 35 -6.94 -3.99 4.53
CA PRO A 35 -7.23 -5.11 5.41
C PRO A 35 -8.26 -6.05 4.76
N PRO A 36 -8.21 -7.36 5.01
CA PRO A 36 -9.18 -8.28 4.45
C PRO A 36 -10.60 -7.99 4.96
N GLU A 37 -11.60 -8.44 4.21
CA GLU A 37 -12.99 -8.36 4.65
C GLU A 37 -13.17 -9.15 5.95
N ALA A 38 -13.70 -8.48 6.97
CA ALA A 38 -14.04 -9.06 8.27
C ALA A 38 -15.15 -10.11 8.09
N LYS A 39 -14.78 -11.34 7.69
CA LYS A 39 -15.72 -12.47 7.61
C LYS A 39 -16.17 -12.95 8.99
N ASN A 40 -15.49 -12.53 10.05
CA ASN A 40 -15.89 -12.66 11.45
C ASN A 40 -15.32 -11.43 12.19
N GLU A 41 -16.09 -10.83 13.10
CA GLU A 41 -15.82 -9.56 13.83
C GLU A 41 -14.57 -9.57 14.75
N SER A 42 -13.65 -10.50 14.55
CA SER A 42 -12.50 -10.78 15.42
C SER A 42 -11.29 -11.31 14.65
N LYS A 43 -10.99 -10.69 13.51
CA LYS A 43 -9.63 -10.70 12.96
C LYS A 43 -9.22 -9.28 12.68
N GLU A 44 -8.88 -8.55 13.74
CA GLU A 44 -7.77 -7.60 13.63
C GLU A 44 -6.61 -8.43 13.07
N ILE A 45 -6.35 -8.31 11.77
CA ILE A 45 -5.08 -8.80 11.27
C ILE A 45 -4.09 -7.75 11.72
N ASP A 46 -3.28 -8.14 12.72
CA ASP A 46 -2.01 -7.50 13.03
C ASP A 46 -1.08 -7.66 11.82
N SER A 47 -1.36 -6.92 10.74
CA SER A 47 -0.39 -6.78 9.66
C SER A 47 0.84 -6.14 10.26
N TYR A 48 1.99 -6.76 10.01
CA TYR A 48 3.25 -6.23 10.51
C TYR A 48 3.70 -5.05 9.64
N MET A 49 3.40 -5.13 8.34
CA MET A 49 3.87 -4.20 7.33
C MET A 49 2.88 -3.08 7.00
N TYR A 50 1.57 -3.36 7.00
CA TYR A 50 0.57 -2.44 6.46
C TYR A 50 -0.35 -1.87 7.52
N GLN A 51 -0.57 -0.56 7.46
CA GLN A 51 -1.45 0.16 8.37
C GLN A 51 -2.91 0.00 7.94
N SER A 52 -3.76 -0.42 8.87
CA SER A 52 -5.21 -0.53 8.67
C SER A 52 -5.97 0.76 9.01
N VAL A 53 -5.50 1.52 10.01
CA VAL A 53 -6.14 2.75 10.48
C VAL A 53 -5.95 3.88 9.47
N GLY A 54 -7.05 4.44 8.96
CA GLY A 54 -7.02 5.55 7.98
C GLY A 54 -6.99 5.08 6.52
N ALA A 55 -7.05 3.77 6.27
CA ALA A 55 -7.11 3.21 4.92
C ALA A 55 -8.38 3.68 4.16
N GLU A 56 -9.46 3.98 4.88
CA GLU A 56 -10.70 4.55 4.34
C GLU A 56 -10.53 5.94 3.75
N CYS A 57 -9.50 6.69 4.18
CA CYS A 57 -9.19 8.03 3.69
C CYS A 57 -8.42 8.01 2.37
N VAL A 58 -7.79 6.88 2.02
CA VAL A 58 -6.93 6.77 0.82
C VAL A 58 -7.70 7.05 -0.47
N LYS A 59 -8.98 6.65 -0.55
CA LYS A 59 -9.83 6.95 -1.72
C LYS A 59 -10.00 8.45 -1.94
N TYR A 60 -10.19 9.22 -0.86
CA TYR A 60 -10.33 10.67 -0.94
C TYR A 60 -9.01 11.35 -1.27
N LEU A 61 -7.88 10.78 -0.84
CA LEU A 61 -6.56 11.23 -1.26
C LEU A 61 -6.36 11.05 -2.77
N ALA A 62 -6.77 9.90 -3.33
CA ALA A 62 -6.71 9.66 -4.77
C ALA A 62 -7.58 10.65 -5.55
N ASP A 63 -8.82 10.88 -5.09
CA ASP A 63 -9.73 11.87 -5.67
C ASP A 63 -9.12 13.29 -5.65
N ALA A 64 -8.53 13.68 -4.51
CA ALA A 64 -7.92 15.00 -4.34
C ALA A 64 -6.68 15.20 -5.20
N LEU A 65 -5.88 14.15 -5.42
CA LEU A 65 -4.69 14.18 -6.27
C LEU A 65 -5.00 13.93 -7.75
N ASN A 66 -6.23 13.49 -8.06
CA ASN A 66 -6.65 13.07 -9.40
C ASN A 66 -5.71 12.01 -10.00
N LEU A 67 -5.34 11.02 -9.19
CA LEU A 67 -4.45 9.92 -9.57
C LEU A 67 -5.17 8.58 -9.50
N PRO A 68 -4.85 7.62 -10.40
CA PRO A 68 -5.40 6.28 -10.32
C PRO A 68 -4.96 5.61 -9.02
N LEU A 69 -5.90 4.91 -8.37
CA LEU A 69 -5.69 4.19 -7.12
C LEU A 69 -5.85 2.69 -7.37
N TYR A 70 -4.80 1.94 -7.05
CA TYR A 70 -4.78 0.49 -7.10
C TYR A 70 -4.80 -0.06 -5.68
N GLN A 71 -5.73 -0.97 -5.42
CA GLN A 71 -5.88 -1.58 -4.11
C GLN A 71 -6.05 -3.08 -4.24
N ALA A 72 -5.38 -3.81 -3.35
CA ALA A 72 -5.59 -5.24 -3.14
C ALA A 72 -5.81 -5.49 -1.66
N LYS A 73 -6.50 -6.58 -1.34
CA LYS A 73 -6.67 -7.04 0.04
C LYS A 73 -5.42 -7.81 0.47
N ILE A 74 -5.06 -7.71 1.73
CA ILE A 74 -4.05 -8.57 2.34
C ILE A 74 -4.68 -9.94 2.54
N GLU A 75 -4.18 -10.94 1.83
CA GLU A 75 -4.67 -12.32 1.89
C GLU A 75 -3.68 -13.23 2.62
N ARG A 76 -2.38 -12.93 2.48
CA ARG A 76 -1.28 -13.63 3.13
C ARG A 76 -1.05 -13.07 4.54
N THR A 77 -0.10 -13.66 5.27
CA THR A 77 0.16 -13.31 6.68
C THR A 77 1.61 -12.90 6.89
N ALA A 78 1.91 -12.08 7.90
CA ALA A 78 3.29 -11.68 8.22
C ALA A 78 4.16 -12.89 8.68
N ARG A 79 4.91 -13.48 7.75
CA ARG A 79 5.87 -14.59 7.95
C ARG A 79 7.30 -14.08 8.11
N CYS A 80 7.75 -13.20 7.22
CA CYS A 80 9.07 -12.63 7.18
C CYS A 80 9.07 -11.25 7.86
N ARG A 81 9.61 -11.19 9.08
CA ARG A 81 9.75 -9.94 9.86
C ARG A 81 11.19 -9.41 9.89
N SER A 82 12.04 -9.94 9.02
CA SER A 82 13.42 -9.48 8.83
C SER A 82 13.41 -8.07 8.22
N MET A 83 14.45 -7.27 8.48
CA MET A 83 14.63 -5.98 7.79
C MET A 83 15.01 -6.14 6.31
N LYS A 84 15.45 -7.34 5.90
CA LYS A 84 15.79 -7.63 4.51
C LYS A 84 14.63 -8.35 3.84
N TYR A 85 14.30 -7.92 2.64
CA TYR A 85 13.37 -8.66 1.79
C TYR A 85 14.00 -10.00 1.39
N GLU A 86 13.25 -11.07 1.66
CA GLU A 86 13.51 -12.43 1.23
C GLU A 86 12.20 -13.00 0.70
N VAL A 87 12.25 -13.61 -0.48
CA VAL A 87 11.05 -14.16 -1.12
C VAL A 87 10.43 -15.22 -0.20
N CYS A 88 9.19 -14.99 0.19
CA CYS A 88 8.43 -15.89 1.03
C CYS A 88 6.99 -15.96 0.53
N ALA A 89 6.66 -17.03 -0.21
CA ALA A 89 5.39 -17.13 -0.95
C ALA A 89 4.11 -16.97 -0.10
N GLU A 90 4.21 -17.20 1.22
CA GLU A 90 3.10 -17.06 2.17
C GLU A 90 3.08 -15.72 2.92
N ASP A 91 4.00 -14.80 2.61
CA ASP A 91 4.15 -13.52 3.29
C ASP A 91 3.27 -12.42 2.68
N GLU A 92 2.75 -11.52 3.53
CA GLU A 92 1.93 -10.37 3.11
C GLU A 92 2.66 -9.39 2.17
N VAL A 93 4.00 -9.40 2.12
CA VAL A 93 4.78 -8.61 1.15
C VAL A 93 4.57 -9.12 -0.28
N GLU A 94 4.31 -10.41 -0.48
CA GLU A 94 4.04 -10.95 -1.81
C GLU A 94 2.67 -10.49 -2.36
N ASP A 95 1.70 -10.17 -1.49
CA ASP A 95 0.43 -9.55 -1.93
C ASP A 95 0.68 -8.18 -2.57
N LEU A 96 1.60 -7.39 -2.00
CA LEU A 96 2.02 -6.12 -2.57
C LEU A 96 2.82 -6.31 -3.86
N TYR A 97 3.69 -7.32 -3.91
CA TYR A 97 4.43 -7.65 -5.14
C TYR A 97 3.47 -7.94 -6.30
N ASP A 98 2.47 -8.80 -6.05
CA ASP A 98 1.45 -9.15 -7.03
C ASP A 98 0.67 -7.91 -7.49
N LEU A 99 0.26 -7.04 -6.56
CA LEU A 99 -0.41 -5.77 -6.88
C LEU A 99 0.48 -4.87 -7.74
N LEU A 100 1.75 -4.68 -7.37
CA LEU A 100 2.68 -3.83 -8.13
C LEU A 100 2.95 -4.37 -9.53
N TYR A 101 2.90 -5.69 -9.71
CA TYR A 101 3.02 -6.31 -11.03
C TYR A 101 1.86 -5.86 -11.95
N THR A 102 0.64 -5.74 -11.42
CA THR A 102 -0.52 -5.24 -12.19
C THR A 102 -0.45 -3.75 -12.54
N VAL A 103 0.29 -2.94 -11.76
CA VAL A 103 0.44 -1.49 -12.00
C VAL A 103 1.53 -1.19 -13.02
N LYS A 104 2.49 -2.11 -13.18
CA LYS A 104 3.63 -1.95 -14.09
C LYS A 104 3.24 -2.12 -15.56
N GLU A 105 2.13 -2.81 -15.84
CA GLU A 105 1.54 -2.98 -17.17
C GLU A 105 0.75 -1.76 -17.62
#